data_AF-A0A260AWU3-F1
#
_entry.id   AF-A0A260AWU3-F1
#
_cell.length_a   1.000
_cell.length_b   1.000
_cell.length_c   1.000
_cell.angle_alpha   90.00
_cell.angle_beta   90.00
_cell.angle_gamma   90.00
#
_symmetry.space_group_name_H-M   'P 1'
#
loop_
_entity.id
_entity.type
_entity.pdbx_description
1 polymer ?
#
loop_
_entity_poly.entity_id
_entity_poly.type
_entity_poly.pdbx_seq_one_letter_code
_entity_poly.pdbx_strand_id
1 'polypeptide(L)'
;MITVEVATLDQHNDPGHVFARAEFQSRTAAASFAVSQAAMLSAGREIDRIAATVSVRARDGAHTELPFTGTPNELAVMLSSEPGYAAGVRKAQVPAPAAVAEVIARFADSAPSRIDASPTAQDVSEVRVQSTRPEPIPDSRTVVGVYSTADATRIATAIAERVGGSVTADPGSQTLTVSHAAPIAAHEREAVERRHRIASLRANIATLDTVRDRDHVSALSGELDDLQKRMQSFEPRPDIAPMDDPAALGRSRAPVAGEPAAPSTPPSLRAVLNRQPSHPREAASPVQSAQPRAAHDLGR
;
A
#
# COMPACT_ATOMS: atom_id res chain seq x y z
N MET A 1 -10.61 -10.42 -17.17
CA MET A 1 -10.94 -9.61 -15.98
C MET A 1 -10.18 -10.17 -14.80
N ILE A 2 -9.66 -9.33 -13.90
CA ILE A 2 -8.81 -9.74 -12.79
C ILE A 2 -9.60 -9.54 -11.49
N THR A 3 -9.79 -10.58 -10.70
CA THR A 3 -10.40 -10.52 -9.37
C THR A 3 -9.30 -10.59 -8.32
N VAL A 4 -9.35 -9.67 -7.35
CA VAL A 4 -8.45 -9.66 -6.19
C VAL A 4 -9.28 -9.88 -4.93
N GLU A 5 -8.83 -10.78 -4.07
CA GLU A 5 -9.37 -10.96 -2.72
C GLU A 5 -8.24 -10.84 -1.70
N VAL A 6 -8.52 -10.14 -0.60
CA VAL A 6 -7.64 -10.01 0.56
C VAL A 6 -8.42 -10.46 1.78
N ALA A 7 -7.87 -11.41 2.53
CA ALA A 7 -8.50 -12.05 3.66
C ALA A 7 -7.57 -12.12 4.87
N THR A 8 -8.20 -12.25 6.03
CA THR A 8 -7.51 -12.70 7.26
C THR A 8 -7.11 -14.17 7.13
N LEU A 9 -6.21 -14.63 7.99
CA LEU A 9 -5.95 -16.06 8.18
C LEU A 9 -6.77 -16.58 9.35
N ASP A 10 -7.24 -17.81 9.26
CA ASP A 10 -7.82 -18.51 10.40
C ASP A 10 -6.74 -19.17 11.27
N GLN A 11 -7.18 -19.89 12.31
CA GLN A 11 -6.30 -20.60 13.25
C GLN A 11 -5.45 -21.72 12.62
N HIS A 12 -5.76 -22.12 11.38
CA HIS A 12 -5.03 -23.14 10.62
C HIS A 12 -4.11 -22.54 9.56
N ASN A 13 -3.95 -21.20 9.52
CA ASN A 13 -3.29 -20.45 8.44
C ASN A 13 -3.99 -20.59 7.08
N ASP A 14 -5.27 -20.94 7.05
CA ASP A 14 -6.06 -20.95 5.83
C ASP A 14 -6.75 -19.58 5.62
N PRO A 15 -7.08 -19.20 4.37
CA PRO A 15 -7.83 -17.98 4.10
C PRO A 15 -9.17 -17.96 4.85
N GLY A 16 -9.28 -17.04 5.81
CA GLY A 16 -10.45 -16.83 6.64
C GLY A 16 -11.40 -15.78 6.06
N HIS A 17 -11.80 -14.82 6.89
CA HIS A 17 -12.75 -13.79 6.47
C HIS A 17 -12.15 -12.87 5.41
N VAL A 18 -12.84 -12.76 4.26
CA VAL A 18 -12.50 -11.83 3.17
C VAL A 18 -12.78 -10.40 3.61
N PHE A 19 -11.72 -9.62 3.77
CA PHE A 19 -11.77 -8.22 4.14
C PHE A 19 -12.11 -7.32 2.95
N ALA A 20 -11.52 -7.62 1.78
CA ALA A 20 -11.70 -6.82 0.59
C ALA A 20 -11.73 -7.69 -0.66
N ARG A 21 -12.64 -7.37 -1.59
CA ARG A 21 -12.75 -8.01 -2.90
C ARG A 21 -13.10 -6.99 -3.97
N ALA A 22 -12.42 -7.03 -5.11
CA ALA A 22 -12.73 -6.17 -6.25
C ALA A 22 -12.30 -6.80 -7.58
N GLU A 23 -12.86 -6.27 -8.67
CA GLU A 23 -12.57 -6.69 -10.04
C GLU A 23 -11.93 -5.54 -10.83
N PHE A 24 -10.95 -5.87 -11.67
CA PHE A 24 -10.12 -4.92 -12.39
C PHE A 24 -9.91 -5.33 -13.84
N GLN A 25 -9.75 -4.32 -14.69
CA GLN A 25 -9.39 -4.48 -16.10
C GLN A 25 -7.86 -4.48 -16.32
N SER A 26 -7.08 -3.99 -15.35
CA SER A 26 -5.61 -3.91 -15.47
C SER A 26 -4.89 -4.49 -14.25
N ARG A 27 -3.74 -5.13 -14.51
CA ARG A 27 -2.83 -5.65 -13.48
C ARG A 27 -2.31 -4.54 -12.56
N THR A 28 -2.03 -3.36 -13.11
CA THR A 28 -1.64 -2.17 -12.34
C THR A 28 -2.68 -1.80 -11.28
N ALA A 29 -3.97 -1.72 -11.64
CA ALA A 29 -5.02 -1.37 -10.68
C ALA A 29 -5.21 -2.49 -9.64
N ALA A 30 -5.17 -3.75 -10.09
CA ALA A 30 -5.27 -4.91 -9.21
C ALA A 30 -4.14 -4.96 -8.16
N ALA A 31 -2.88 -4.72 -8.54
CA ALA A 31 -1.75 -4.70 -7.61
C ALA A 31 -1.84 -3.53 -6.61
N SER A 32 -2.18 -2.33 -7.10
CA SER A 32 -2.35 -1.16 -6.23
C SER A 32 -3.42 -1.43 -5.17
N PHE A 33 -4.56 -2.01 -5.58
CA PHE A 33 -5.61 -2.43 -4.66
C PHE A 33 -5.14 -3.51 -3.68
N ALA A 34 -4.56 -4.61 -4.17
CA ALA A 34 -4.13 -5.74 -3.35
C ALA A 34 -3.20 -5.29 -2.21
N VAL A 35 -2.14 -4.55 -2.56
CA VAL A 35 -1.14 -4.08 -1.58
C VAL A 35 -1.75 -3.06 -0.61
N SER A 36 -2.58 -2.13 -1.11
CA SER A 36 -3.22 -1.13 -0.23
C SER A 36 -4.17 -1.78 0.77
N GLN A 37 -5.03 -2.69 0.31
CA GLN A 37 -5.98 -3.38 1.19
C GLN A 37 -5.29 -4.32 2.18
N ALA A 38 -4.25 -5.04 1.75
CA ALA A 38 -3.44 -5.86 2.64
C ALA A 38 -2.77 -5.02 3.73
N ALA A 39 -2.16 -3.89 3.38
CA ALA A 39 -1.51 -3.01 4.34
C ALA A 39 -2.51 -2.35 5.31
N MET A 40 -3.68 -1.94 4.81
CA MET A 40 -4.76 -1.42 5.67
C MET A 40 -5.31 -2.48 6.62
N LEU A 41 -5.49 -3.71 6.15
CA LEU A 41 -5.96 -4.82 6.99
C LEU A 41 -4.96 -5.12 8.10
N SER A 42 -3.68 -5.27 7.73
CA SER A 42 -2.59 -5.54 8.67
C SER A 42 -2.48 -4.44 9.73
N ALA A 43 -2.48 -3.17 9.33
CA ALA A 43 -2.41 -2.05 10.26
C ALA A 43 -3.67 -1.91 11.13
N GLY A 44 -4.86 -2.14 10.58
CA GLY A 44 -6.13 -1.92 11.28
C GLY A 44 -6.56 -3.07 12.21
N ARG A 45 -6.02 -4.28 12.00
CA ARG A 45 -6.27 -5.45 12.84
C ARG A 45 -5.06 -5.87 13.67
N GLU A 46 -3.94 -5.18 13.53
CA GLU A 46 -2.66 -5.53 14.16
C GLU A 46 -2.25 -6.99 13.87
N ILE A 47 -2.58 -7.46 12.66
CA ILE A 47 -2.15 -8.78 12.17
C ILE A 47 -0.96 -8.62 11.24
N ASP A 48 0.00 -9.51 11.36
CA ASP A 48 1.23 -9.51 10.57
C ASP A 48 1.05 -10.24 9.23
N ARG A 49 0.24 -11.29 9.19
CA ARG A 49 0.01 -12.13 8.02
C ARG A 49 -1.42 -12.02 7.48
N ILE A 50 -1.52 -12.05 6.15
CA ILE A 50 -2.77 -12.01 5.39
C ILE A 50 -2.77 -13.12 4.33
N ALA A 51 -3.95 -13.48 3.85
CA ALA A 51 -4.12 -14.22 2.61
C ALA A 51 -4.52 -13.24 1.49
N ALA A 52 -3.94 -13.42 0.31
CA ALA A 52 -4.38 -12.70 -0.89
C ALA A 52 -4.47 -13.66 -2.07
N THR A 53 -5.48 -13.47 -2.92
CA THR A 53 -5.59 -14.20 -4.18
C THR A 53 -5.77 -13.22 -5.33
N VAL A 54 -5.07 -13.46 -6.43
CA VAL A 54 -5.29 -12.79 -7.71
C VAL A 54 -5.70 -13.84 -8.73
N SER A 55 -6.91 -13.71 -9.25
CA SER A 55 -7.49 -14.63 -10.23
C SER A 55 -7.81 -13.90 -11.52
N VAL A 56 -7.54 -14.54 -12.66
CA VAL A 56 -7.83 -13.96 -13.98
C VAL A 56 -8.87 -14.82 -14.68
N ARG A 57 -9.99 -14.19 -15.05
CA ARG A 57 -10.96 -14.78 -15.97
C ARG A 57 -10.40 -14.73 -17.38
N ALA A 58 -10.06 -15.91 -17.90
CA ALA A 58 -9.80 -16.17 -19.31
C ALA A 58 -11.08 -16.70 -20.00
N ARG A 59 -11.02 -16.84 -21.32
CA ARG A 59 -12.17 -17.32 -22.13
C ARG A 59 -12.64 -18.72 -21.73
N ASP A 60 -11.73 -19.52 -21.16
CA ASP A 60 -11.94 -20.92 -20.80
C ASP A 60 -12.25 -21.14 -19.30
N GLY A 61 -12.40 -20.05 -18.52
CA GLY A 61 -12.70 -20.10 -17.09
C GLY A 61 -11.89 -19.11 -16.24
N ALA A 62 -12.18 -19.05 -14.94
CA ALA A 62 -11.34 -18.35 -13.98
C ALA A 62 -10.17 -19.25 -13.57
N HIS A 63 -8.93 -18.75 -13.68
CA HIS A 63 -7.75 -19.41 -13.13
C HIS A 63 -7.10 -18.52 -12.07
N THR A 64 -6.73 -19.10 -10.94
CA THR A 64 -5.98 -18.38 -9.90
C THR A 64 -4.55 -18.21 -10.39
N GLU A 65 -4.13 -16.97 -10.63
CA GLU A 65 -2.76 -16.68 -11.04
C GLU A 65 -1.83 -16.75 -9.83
N LEU A 66 -2.25 -16.20 -8.67
CA LEU A 66 -1.37 -15.95 -7.54
C LEU A 66 -2.12 -16.14 -6.20
N PRO A 67 -2.08 -17.33 -5.59
CA PRO A 67 -2.38 -17.49 -4.17
C PRO A 67 -1.18 -17.00 -3.34
N PHE A 68 -1.44 -16.25 -2.27
CA PHE A 68 -0.41 -15.69 -1.41
C PHE A 68 -0.81 -15.75 0.06
N THR A 69 0.16 -16.03 0.92
CA THR A 69 0.03 -15.93 2.37
C THR A 69 1.33 -15.40 2.97
N GLY A 70 1.27 -14.28 3.68
CA GLY A 70 2.45 -13.58 4.19
C GLY A 70 2.13 -12.15 4.61
N THR A 71 3.16 -11.34 4.76
CA THR A 71 3.01 -9.92 5.10
C THR A 71 2.58 -9.08 3.88
N PRO A 72 1.99 -7.89 4.08
CA PRO A 72 1.73 -6.96 2.98
C PRO A 72 2.99 -6.53 2.21
N ASN A 73 4.14 -6.45 2.89
CA ASN A 73 5.41 -6.12 2.26
C ASN A 73 5.91 -7.25 1.35
N GLU A 74 5.79 -8.50 1.79
CA GLU A 74 6.08 -9.66 0.94
C GLU A 74 5.12 -9.77 -0.25
N LEU A 75 3.83 -9.44 -0.06
CA LEU A 75 2.86 -9.34 -1.16
C LEU A 75 3.31 -8.31 -2.21
N ALA A 76 3.79 -7.15 -1.78
CA ALA A 76 4.33 -6.12 -2.66
C ALA A 76 5.56 -6.63 -3.43
N VAL A 77 6.47 -7.34 -2.76
CA VAL A 77 7.64 -7.97 -3.39
C VAL A 77 7.21 -8.98 -4.45
N MET A 78 6.34 -9.93 -4.11
CA MET A 78 5.85 -10.94 -5.04
C MET A 78 5.14 -10.30 -6.25
N LEU A 79 4.15 -9.44 -6.03
CA LEU A 79 3.41 -8.81 -7.13
C LEU A 79 4.32 -7.98 -8.03
N SER A 80 5.31 -7.30 -7.46
CA SER A 80 6.23 -6.50 -8.29
C SER A 80 7.19 -7.34 -9.13
N SER A 81 7.39 -8.63 -8.81
CA SER A 81 8.14 -9.57 -9.65
C SER A 81 7.36 -10.06 -10.86
N GLU A 82 6.04 -9.88 -10.84
CA GLU A 82 5.13 -10.33 -11.90
C GLU A 82 4.93 -9.25 -12.99
N PRO A 83 5.04 -9.61 -14.29
CA PRO A 83 4.86 -8.69 -15.39
C PRO A 83 3.49 -7.98 -15.33
N GLY A 84 3.53 -6.64 -15.36
CA GLY A 84 2.35 -5.78 -15.39
C GLY A 84 1.80 -5.37 -14.02
N TYR A 85 2.30 -5.92 -12.92
CA TYR A 85 1.85 -5.58 -11.56
C TYR A 85 2.77 -4.54 -10.86
N ALA A 86 4.06 -4.49 -11.22
CA ALA A 86 5.06 -3.61 -10.57
C ALA A 86 4.67 -2.12 -10.52
N ALA A 87 4.08 -1.58 -11.59
CA ALA A 87 3.62 -0.20 -11.62
C ALA A 87 2.46 0.06 -10.63
N GLY A 88 1.65 -0.97 -10.36
CA GLY A 88 0.57 -0.92 -9.38
C GLY A 88 1.09 -0.92 -7.95
N VAL A 89 2.08 -1.78 -7.66
CA VAL A 89 2.74 -1.85 -6.35
C VAL A 89 3.32 -0.49 -5.94
N ARG A 90 4.05 0.18 -6.83
CA ARG A 90 4.62 1.53 -6.57
C ARG A 90 3.55 2.62 -6.33
N LYS A 91 2.32 2.40 -6.79
CA LYS A 91 1.19 3.32 -6.60
C LYS A 91 0.30 2.93 -5.43
N ALA A 92 0.60 1.83 -4.73
CA ALA A 92 -0.19 1.40 -3.58
C ALA A 92 -0.11 2.44 -2.47
N GLN A 93 -1.21 2.63 -1.76
CA GLN A 93 -1.30 3.49 -0.60
C GLN A 93 -1.14 2.61 0.64
N VAL A 94 -0.05 2.82 1.37
CA VAL A 94 0.20 2.11 2.62
C VAL A 94 0.17 3.07 3.80
N PRO A 95 -0.41 2.65 4.95
CA PRO A 95 -0.45 3.49 6.13
C PRO A 95 0.96 3.70 6.71
N ALA A 96 1.13 4.81 7.42
CA ALA A 96 2.34 5.05 8.19
C ALA A 96 2.54 3.95 9.25
N PRO A 97 3.79 3.60 9.60
CA PRO A 97 4.06 2.74 10.75
C PRO A 97 3.39 3.27 12.03
N ALA A 98 2.89 2.38 12.90
CA ALA A 98 2.09 2.76 14.07
C ALA A 98 2.78 3.83 14.95
N ALA A 99 4.07 3.65 15.26
CA ALA A 99 4.85 4.61 16.03
C ALA A 99 4.91 6.01 15.38
N VAL A 100 4.93 6.08 14.05
CA VAL A 100 4.93 7.34 13.29
C VAL A 100 3.55 7.97 13.30
N ALA A 101 2.51 7.15 13.09
CA ALA A 101 1.12 7.59 13.16
C ALA A 101 0.78 8.19 14.54
N GLU A 102 1.28 7.59 15.62
CA GLU A 102 1.15 8.13 16.98
C GLU A 102 1.85 9.48 17.15
N VAL A 103 3.08 9.63 16.63
CA VAL A 103 3.79 10.92 16.67
C VAL A 103 2.97 11.98 15.94
N ILE A 104 2.49 11.67 14.73
CA ILE A 104 1.67 12.59 13.94
C ILE A 104 0.39 12.98 14.69
N ALA A 105 -0.30 12.01 15.30
CA ALA A 105 -1.52 12.26 16.06
C ALA A 105 -1.27 13.21 17.25
N ARG A 106 -0.19 13.00 18.01
CA ARG A 106 0.18 13.89 19.13
C ARG A 106 0.43 15.33 18.65
N PHE A 107 1.07 15.50 17.49
CA PHE A 107 1.24 16.83 16.91
C PHE A 107 -0.07 17.43 16.41
N ALA A 108 -0.99 16.63 15.86
CA ALA A 108 -2.30 17.13 15.47
C ALA A 108 -3.07 17.72 16.66
N ASP A 109 -2.92 17.12 17.86
CA ASP A 109 -3.57 17.58 19.09
C ASP A 109 -2.87 18.80 19.74
N SER A 110 -1.56 18.96 19.55
CA SER A 110 -0.76 20.00 20.20
C SER A 110 -0.33 21.16 19.30
N ALA A 111 -0.51 21.04 17.98
CA ALA A 111 -0.04 22.03 17.02
C ALA A 111 -0.88 23.32 17.05
N PRO A 112 -0.29 24.46 16.63
CA PRO A 112 -1.08 25.64 16.26
C PRO A 112 -2.22 25.26 15.32
N SER A 113 -3.34 25.96 15.42
CA SER A 113 -4.53 25.68 14.61
C SER A 113 -4.15 25.52 13.14
N ARG A 114 -4.46 24.33 12.61
CA ARG A 114 -4.28 24.01 11.20
C ARG A 114 -4.95 25.09 10.34
N ILE A 115 -4.27 25.56 9.31
CA ILE A 115 -4.83 26.55 8.40
C ILE A 115 -5.64 25.80 7.34
N ASP A 116 -6.93 26.11 7.24
CA ASP A 116 -7.77 25.69 6.11
C ASP A 116 -7.48 26.58 4.89
N ALA A 117 -6.25 26.53 4.39
CA ALA A 117 -5.80 27.22 3.19
C ALA A 117 -5.24 26.22 2.17
N SER A 118 -5.28 26.61 0.89
CA SER A 118 -4.52 25.89 -0.13
C SER A 118 -3.03 25.94 0.24
N PRO A 119 -2.27 24.83 0.10
CA PRO A 119 -0.82 24.81 0.28
C PRO A 119 -0.05 25.78 -0.62
N THR A 120 -0.73 26.35 -1.63
CA THR A 120 -0.18 27.32 -2.59
C THR A 120 -0.33 28.78 -2.14
N ALA A 121 -0.88 29.03 -0.95
CA ALA A 121 -0.99 30.38 -0.42
C ALA A 121 0.38 30.91 0.02
N GLN A 122 0.57 32.23 -0.07
CA GLN A 122 1.81 32.84 0.41
C GLN A 122 1.95 32.62 1.92
N ASP A 123 3.19 32.38 2.38
CA ASP A 123 3.56 32.22 3.80
C ASP A 123 2.97 31.00 4.55
N VAL A 124 2.40 30.03 3.83
CA VAL A 124 2.05 28.72 4.38
C VAL A 124 2.93 27.62 3.80
N SER A 125 3.03 26.51 4.52
CA SER A 125 3.69 25.31 4.03
C SER A 125 2.97 24.05 4.49
N GLU A 126 2.90 23.05 3.63
CA GLU A 126 2.38 21.74 3.96
C GLU A 126 3.47 20.88 4.60
N VAL A 127 3.16 20.26 5.74
CA VAL A 127 4.06 19.30 6.39
C VAL A 127 3.61 17.89 6.03
N ARG A 128 4.52 17.12 5.42
CA ARG A 128 4.35 15.71 5.08
C ARG A 128 5.34 14.85 5.83
N VAL A 129 4.94 13.63 6.15
CA VAL A 129 5.83 12.58 6.65
C VAL A 129 5.86 11.45 5.61
N GLN A 130 7.06 11.05 5.20
CA GLN A 130 7.31 9.94 4.30
C GLN A 130 8.13 8.87 5.03
N SER A 131 7.57 7.68 5.15
CA SER A 131 8.32 6.52 5.66
C SER A 131 8.82 5.72 4.48
N THR A 132 10.14 5.72 4.28
CA THR A 132 10.79 5.09 3.14
C THR A 132 11.06 3.61 3.40
N ARG A 133 10.93 2.79 2.36
CA ARG A 133 11.20 1.35 2.42
C ARG A 133 12.09 0.91 1.26
N PRO A 134 12.78 -0.24 1.36
CA PRO A 134 13.51 -0.78 0.22
C PRO A 134 12.57 -1.12 -0.93
N GLU A 135 12.92 -0.70 -2.13
CA GLU A 135 12.21 -1.08 -3.35
C GLU A 135 12.14 -2.62 -3.46
N PRO A 136 10.95 -3.19 -3.77
CA PRO A 136 9.74 -2.55 -4.31
C PRO A 136 8.66 -2.16 -3.29
N ILE A 137 8.94 -2.28 -2.00
CA ILE A 137 7.92 -2.07 -0.98
C ILE A 137 7.51 -0.58 -1.04
N PRO A 138 6.22 -0.25 -1.19
CA PRO A 138 5.79 1.14 -1.32
C PRO A 138 6.05 1.93 -0.04
N ASP A 139 6.47 3.18 -0.20
CA ASP A 139 6.56 4.15 0.88
C ASP A 139 5.17 4.53 1.41
N SER A 140 5.06 4.83 2.71
CA SER A 140 3.89 5.51 3.25
C SER A 140 4.08 7.02 3.18
N ARG A 141 3.01 7.74 2.84
CA ARG A 141 2.98 9.21 2.82
C ARG A 141 1.78 9.70 3.63
N THR A 142 2.02 10.57 4.58
CA THR A 142 0.99 11.12 5.46
C THR A 142 1.10 12.63 5.51
N VAL A 143 -0.01 13.32 5.23
CA VAL A 143 -0.10 14.78 5.37
C VAL A 143 -0.44 15.09 6.82
N VAL A 144 0.42 15.86 7.50
CA VAL A 144 0.19 16.30 8.87
C VAL A 144 -0.78 17.48 8.87
N GLY A 145 -0.52 18.47 8.02
CA GLY A 145 -1.35 19.66 7.89
C GLY A 145 -0.65 20.78 7.14
N VAL A 146 -1.37 21.89 7.01
CA VAL A 146 -0.86 23.16 6.45
C VAL A 146 -0.76 24.17 7.58
N TYR A 147 0.38 24.83 7.69
CA TYR A 147 0.72 25.75 8.76
C TYR A 147 1.43 26.98 8.20
N SER A 148 1.62 28.02 9.02
CA SER A 148 2.54 29.12 8.69
C SER A 148 3.93 28.55 8.40
N THR A 149 4.72 29.15 7.51
CA THR A 149 6.08 28.63 7.18
C THR A 149 6.95 28.46 8.43
N ALA A 150 6.83 29.37 9.40
CA ALA A 150 7.56 29.31 10.67
C ALA A 150 7.12 28.12 11.54
N ASP A 151 5.80 27.89 11.69
CA ASP A 151 5.29 26.75 12.46
C ASP A 151 5.50 25.43 11.73
N ALA A 152 5.35 25.40 10.41
CA ALA A 152 5.62 24.23 9.58
C ALA A 152 7.06 23.74 9.77
N THR A 153 8.03 24.67 9.77
CA THR A 153 9.45 24.35 10.03
C THR A 153 9.66 23.78 11.42
N ARG A 154 9.04 24.39 12.44
CA ARG A 154 9.12 23.92 13.84
C ARG A 154 8.52 22.52 13.98
N ILE A 155 7.33 22.29 13.42
CA ILE A 155 6.62 21.00 13.47
C ILE A 155 7.42 19.93 12.72
N ALA A 156 7.86 20.21 11.49
CA ALA A 156 8.62 19.26 10.69
C ALA A 156 9.93 18.84 11.40
N THR A 157 10.66 19.79 11.98
CA THR A 157 11.87 19.52 12.76
C THR A 157 11.56 18.66 13.99
N ALA A 158 10.53 19.02 14.75
CA ALA A 158 10.15 18.31 15.96
C ALA A 158 9.62 16.89 15.69
N ILE A 159 8.98 16.67 14.54
CA ILE A 159 8.62 15.32 14.06
C ILE A 159 9.88 14.57 13.67
N ALA A 160 10.76 15.17 12.86
CA ALA A 160 12.00 14.54 12.40
C ALA A 160 12.86 14.03 13.57
N GLU A 161 13.02 14.82 14.63
CA GLU A 161 13.72 14.42 15.85
C GLU A 161 13.11 13.19 16.52
N ARG A 162 11.78 13.08 16.56
CA ARG A 162 11.07 11.96 17.22
C ARG A 162 11.07 10.69 16.40
N VAL A 163 10.99 10.80 15.07
CA VAL A 163 10.95 9.64 14.17
C VAL A 163 12.35 9.21 13.71
N GLY A 164 13.41 9.95 14.07
CA GLY A 164 14.77 9.69 13.60
C GLY A 164 14.93 9.96 12.09
N GLY A 165 14.30 11.03 11.60
CA GLY A 165 14.27 11.40 10.18
C GLY A 165 15.01 12.69 9.85
N SER A 166 14.88 13.12 8.60
CA SER A 166 15.43 14.37 8.08
C SER A 166 14.34 15.20 7.40
N VAL A 167 14.43 16.53 7.48
CA VAL A 167 13.51 17.44 6.81
C VAL A 167 14.10 17.91 5.48
N THR A 168 13.33 17.80 4.40
CA THR A 168 13.64 18.37 3.10
C THR A 168 12.56 19.37 2.71
N ALA A 169 12.98 20.59 2.36
CA ALA A 169 12.07 21.60 1.82
C ALA A 169 12.03 21.49 0.29
N ASP A 170 10.82 21.45 -0.27
CA ASP A 170 10.61 21.66 -1.70
C ASP A 170 10.16 23.11 -1.94
N PRO A 171 11.08 23.98 -2.40
CA PRO A 171 10.78 25.40 -2.60
C PRO A 171 9.76 25.64 -3.73
N GLY A 172 9.57 24.68 -4.65
CA GLY A 172 8.61 24.80 -5.75
C GLY A 172 7.17 24.49 -5.35
N SER A 173 6.96 23.81 -4.22
CA SER A 173 5.63 23.32 -3.80
C SER A 173 5.24 23.71 -2.37
N GLN A 174 6.02 24.60 -1.71
CA GLN A 174 5.82 25.01 -0.32
C GLN A 174 5.59 23.80 0.61
N THR A 175 6.30 22.69 0.36
CA THR A 175 6.14 21.44 1.09
C THR A 175 7.39 21.13 1.89
N LEU A 176 7.23 20.86 3.18
CA LEU A 176 8.26 20.30 4.04
C LEU A 176 7.99 18.80 4.19
N THR A 177 8.93 17.98 3.72
CA THR A 177 8.83 16.52 3.83
C THR A 177 9.80 16.01 4.89
N VAL A 178 9.26 15.36 5.91
CA VAL A 178 10.02 14.61 6.91
C VAL A 178 10.18 13.18 6.41
N SER A 179 11.40 12.80 6.03
CA SER A 179 11.72 11.46 5.54
C SER A 179 12.43 10.65 6.61
N HIS A 180 12.01 9.41 6.81
CA HIS A 180 12.68 8.46 7.70
C HIS A 180 12.57 7.04 7.15
N ALA A 181 13.53 6.16 7.50
CA ALA A 181 13.43 4.75 7.15
C ALA A 181 12.34 4.08 8.01
N ALA A 182 11.42 3.36 7.38
CA ALA A 182 10.45 2.55 8.10
C ALA A 182 11.11 1.25 8.58
N PRO A 183 10.73 0.75 9.78
CA PRO A 183 11.15 -0.58 10.19
C PRO A 183 10.55 -1.63 9.24
N ILE A 184 11.39 -2.61 8.88
CA ILE A 184 11.03 -3.78 8.06
C ILE A 184 11.60 -5.01 8.76
N ALA A 185 10.88 -6.12 8.74
CA ALA A 185 11.30 -7.37 9.36
C ALA A 185 12.42 -8.05 8.56
N ALA A 186 13.19 -8.94 9.21
CA ALA A 186 14.31 -9.62 8.55
C ALA A 186 13.85 -10.45 7.34
N HIS A 187 12.75 -11.19 7.46
CA HIS A 187 12.20 -11.99 6.37
C HIS A 187 11.71 -11.12 5.19
N GLU A 188 11.20 -9.92 5.44
CA GLU A 188 10.82 -8.97 4.38
C GLU A 188 12.05 -8.46 3.62
N ARG A 189 13.16 -8.21 4.33
CA ARG A 189 14.45 -7.86 3.69
C ARG A 189 14.96 -9.00 2.82
N GLU A 190 14.93 -10.23 3.33
CA GLU A 190 15.32 -11.42 2.57
C GLU A 190 14.46 -11.59 1.31
N ALA A 191 13.16 -11.28 1.36
CA ALA A 191 12.28 -11.30 0.20
C ALA A 191 12.71 -10.25 -0.85
N VAL A 192 13.02 -9.03 -0.41
CA VAL A 192 13.55 -7.95 -1.27
C VAL A 192 14.88 -8.36 -1.91
N GLU A 193 15.82 -8.89 -1.13
CA GLU A 193 17.13 -9.35 -1.62
C GLU A 193 16.99 -10.48 -2.63
N ARG A 194 16.12 -11.47 -2.35
CA ARG A 194 15.79 -12.58 -3.27
C ARG A 194 15.28 -12.05 -4.60
N ARG A 195 14.40 -11.05 -4.57
CA ARG A 195 13.88 -10.42 -5.79
C ARG A 195 14.98 -9.73 -6.60
N HIS A 196 15.85 -8.96 -5.94
CA HIS A 196 16.98 -8.32 -6.63
C HIS A 196 17.93 -9.36 -7.24
N ARG A 197 18.20 -10.45 -6.52
CA ARG A 197 19.01 -11.55 -7.03
C ARG A 197 18.39 -12.21 -8.27
N ILE A 198 17.08 -12.48 -8.25
CA ILE A 198 16.34 -13.00 -9.42
C ILE A 198 16.46 -12.05 -10.61
N ALA A 199 16.30 -10.74 -10.39
CA ALA A 199 16.42 -9.75 -11.45
C ALA A 199 17.84 -9.70 -12.04
N SER A 200 18.88 -9.73 -11.19
CA SER A 200 20.27 -9.79 -11.63
C SER A 200 20.59 -11.07 -12.40
N LEU A 201 20.12 -12.23 -11.94
CA LEU A 201 20.33 -13.50 -12.65
C LEU A 201 19.69 -13.49 -14.04
N ARG A 202 18.45 -12.98 -14.15
CA ARG A 202 17.76 -12.82 -15.45
C ARG A 202 18.55 -11.90 -16.38
N ALA A 203 19.06 -10.77 -15.87
CA ALA A 203 19.88 -9.85 -16.66
C ALA A 203 21.18 -10.53 -17.13
N ASN A 204 21.86 -11.25 -16.25
CA ASN A 204 23.10 -11.96 -16.58
C ASN A 204 22.86 -13.02 -17.66
N ILE A 205 21.84 -13.88 -17.49
CA ILE A 205 21.49 -14.92 -18.47
C ILE A 205 21.22 -14.30 -19.85
N ALA A 206 20.52 -13.15 -19.90
CA ALA A 206 20.20 -12.47 -21.15
C ALA A 206 21.44 -11.92 -21.91
N THR A 207 22.58 -11.77 -21.25
CA THR A 207 23.83 -11.30 -21.89
C THR A 207 24.71 -12.42 -22.44
N LEU A 208 24.45 -13.68 -22.06
CA LEU A 208 25.26 -14.84 -22.44
C LEU A 208 24.85 -15.38 -23.81
N ASP A 209 25.81 -15.95 -24.53
CA ASP A 209 25.53 -16.66 -25.77
C ASP A 209 25.07 -18.09 -25.44
N THR A 210 23.82 -18.42 -25.78
CA THR A 210 23.20 -19.71 -25.43
C THR A 210 23.92 -20.94 -26.00
N VAL A 211 24.75 -20.79 -27.04
CA VAL A 211 25.49 -21.88 -27.67
C VAL A 211 26.91 -21.95 -27.09
N ARG A 212 27.60 -20.83 -27.00
CA ARG A 212 28.98 -20.75 -26.49
C ARG A 212 29.06 -20.96 -24.97
N ASP A 213 28.10 -20.41 -24.22
CA ASP A 213 28.10 -20.37 -22.76
C ASP A 213 27.08 -21.35 -22.16
N ARG A 214 26.73 -22.41 -22.90
CA ARG A 214 25.65 -23.36 -22.58
C ARG A 214 25.65 -23.84 -21.12
N ASP A 215 26.79 -24.32 -20.63
CA ASP A 215 26.89 -24.86 -19.27
C ASP A 215 26.71 -23.77 -18.21
N HIS A 216 27.19 -22.56 -18.49
CA HIS A 216 27.04 -21.42 -17.60
C HIS A 216 25.59 -20.93 -17.55
N VAL A 217 24.91 -20.85 -18.70
CA VAL A 217 23.47 -20.55 -18.77
C VAL A 217 22.67 -21.61 -18.01
N SER A 218 22.99 -22.90 -18.17
CA SER A 218 22.29 -23.97 -17.45
C SER A 218 22.43 -23.86 -15.94
N ALA A 219 23.62 -23.51 -15.43
CA ALA A 219 23.85 -23.34 -14.00
C ALA A 219 23.07 -22.17 -13.42
N LEU A 220 23.11 -21.01 -14.10
CA LEU A 220 22.39 -19.80 -13.64
C LEU A 220 20.86 -19.97 -13.72
N SER A 221 20.35 -20.68 -14.74
CA SER A 221 18.92 -21.02 -14.83
C SER A 221 18.48 -21.93 -13.69
N GLY A 222 19.33 -22.89 -13.25
CA GLY A 222 19.06 -23.70 -12.07
C GLY A 222 18.94 -22.86 -10.79
N GLU A 223 19.88 -21.94 -10.55
CA GLU A 223 19.82 -21.01 -9.40
C GLU A 223 18.55 -20.13 -9.47
N LEU A 224 18.21 -19.65 -10.66
CA LEU A 224 17.03 -18.84 -10.89
C LEU A 224 15.73 -19.59 -10.54
N ASP A 225 15.61 -20.85 -10.98
CA ASP A 225 14.44 -21.69 -10.70
C ASP A 225 14.29 -21.97 -9.20
N ASP A 226 15.38 -22.23 -8.50
CA ASP A 226 15.37 -22.46 -7.06
C ASP A 226 14.94 -21.21 -6.28
N LEU A 227 15.44 -20.03 -6.68
CA LEU A 227 15.02 -18.77 -6.06
C LEU A 227 13.56 -18.42 -6.37
N GLN A 228 13.07 -18.70 -7.57
CA GLN A 228 11.66 -18.50 -7.94
C GLN A 228 10.74 -19.41 -7.13
N LYS A 229 11.09 -20.69 -6.96
CA LYS A 229 10.34 -21.61 -6.11
C LYS A 229 10.25 -21.11 -4.69
N ARG A 230 11.34 -20.56 -4.12
CA ARG A 230 11.34 -19.95 -2.76
C ARG A 230 10.58 -18.63 -2.66
N MET A 231 10.28 -17.97 -3.78
CA MET A 231 9.44 -16.78 -3.81
C MET A 231 7.94 -17.15 -3.86
N GLN A 232 7.62 -18.34 -4.36
CA GLN A 232 6.24 -18.87 -4.46
C GLN A 232 5.88 -19.83 -3.31
N SER A 233 6.86 -20.56 -2.79
CA SER A 233 6.71 -21.49 -1.67
C SER A 233 6.93 -20.73 -0.37
N PHE A 234 5.84 -20.38 0.29
CA PHE A 234 5.89 -19.94 1.68
C PHE A 234 5.53 -21.14 2.55
N GLU A 235 6.55 -21.85 3.05
CA GLU A 235 6.32 -22.90 4.04
C GLU A 235 5.58 -22.32 5.26
N PRO A 236 4.55 -23.01 5.78
CA PRO A 236 3.97 -22.66 7.07
C PRO A 236 5.06 -22.77 8.13
N ARG A 237 5.40 -21.64 8.76
CA ARG A 237 6.51 -21.56 9.70
C ARG A 237 6.10 -22.17 11.05
N PRO A 238 6.99 -22.96 11.70
CA PRO A 238 6.70 -23.62 12.98
C PRO A 238 6.76 -22.70 14.22
N ASP A 239 6.93 -21.38 14.07
CA ASP A 239 7.16 -20.48 15.22
C ASP A 239 5.87 -19.99 15.92
N ILE A 240 4.68 -20.47 15.54
CA ILE A 240 3.49 -20.30 16.36
C ILE A 240 3.37 -21.54 17.23
N ALA A 241 4.00 -21.52 18.39
CA ALA A 241 3.60 -22.42 19.46
C ALA A 241 2.07 -22.28 19.62
N PRO A 242 1.29 -23.38 19.63
CA PRO A 242 -0.14 -23.29 19.82
C PRO A 242 -0.39 -22.53 21.12
N MET A 243 -1.15 -21.43 21.05
CA MET A 243 -1.68 -20.81 22.25
C MET A 243 -2.42 -21.90 23.01
N ASP A 244 -1.92 -22.24 24.20
CA ASP A 244 -2.65 -23.06 25.15
C ASP A 244 -4.03 -22.43 25.34
N ASP A 245 -5.05 -23.21 25.01
CA ASP A 245 -6.45 -22.85 25.10
C ASP A 245 -6.81 -22.49 26.57
N PRO A 246 -7.09 -21.21 26.89
CA PRO A 246 -7.51 -20.85 28.24
C PRO A 246 -8.93 -21.33 28.57
N ALA A 247 -9.64 -21.99 27.64
CA ALA A 247 -10.99 -22.52 27.88
C ALA A 247 -11.03 -23.89 28.59
N ALA A 248 -9.88 -24.53 28.85
CA ALA A 248 -9.84 -25.86 29.50
C ALA A 248 -9.93 -25.84 31.05
N LEU A 249 -9.90 -24.68 31.71
CA LEU A 249 -10.03 -24.57 33.17
C LEU A 249 -11.20 -23.66 33.56
N GLY A 250 -12.43 -24.19 33.53
CA GLY A 250 -13.58 -23.39 33.96
C GLY A 250 -14.97 -24.03 33.90
N ARG A 251 -15.10 -25.36 34.04
CA ARG A 251 -16.43 -25.94 34.32
C ARG A 251 -16.75 -25.82 35.81
N SER A 252 -17.52 -24.80 36.21
CA SER A 252 -18.57 -24.87 37.26
C SER A 252 -19.16 -23.49 37.62
N ARG A 253 -20.32 -23.12 37.05
CA ARG A 253 -21.60 -22.85 37.76
C ARG A 253 -22.67 -22.27 36.82
N ALA A 254 -23.91 -22.62 37.16
CA ALA A 254 -25.18 -22.43 36.46
C ALA A 254 -25.71 -20.96 36.44
N PRO A 255 -26.81 -20.67 35.70
CA PRO A 255 -27.12 -19.34 35.15
C PRO A 255 -28.10 -18.52 36.01
N VAL A 256 -28.06 -17.20 35.88
CA VAL A 256 -29.15 -16.29 36.32
C VAL A 256 -29.34 -15.19 35.27
N ALA A 257 -30.61 -14.94 34.95
CA ALA A 257 -31.13 -14.04 33.91
C ALA A 257 -31.10 -12.54 34.29
N GLY A 258 -31.11 -11.68 33.25
CA GLY A 258 -31.43 -10.24 33.36
C GLY A 258 -30.82 -9.37 32.24
N GLU A 259 -31.64 -9.00 31.25
CA GLU A 259 -31.43 -7.93 30.24
C GLU A 259 -31.19 -6.53 30.85
N PRO A 260 -30.99 -5.43 30.06
CA PRO A 260 -30.37 -5.23 28.73
C PRO A 260 -29.37 -4.04 28.70
N ALA A 261 -28.53 -3.88 27.64
CA ALA A 261 -28.17 -2.58 27.01
C ALA A 261 -26.95 -2.64 26.05
N ALA A 262 -27.23 -2.27 24.78
CA ALA A 262 -26.46 -1.46 23.83
C ALA A 262 -25.00 -1.81 23.39
N PRO A 263 -24.66 -1.58 22.10
CA PRO A 263 -23.40 -1.98 21.48
C PRO A 263 -22.29 -0.94 21.66
N SER A 264 -21.16 -1.35 22.24
CA SER A 264 -19.97 -0.49 22.32
C SER A 264 -19.05 -0.77 21.12
N THR A 265 -19.28 -0.02 20.05
CA THR A 265 -18.37 0.07 18.90
C THR A 265 -17.31 1.13 19.22
N PRO A 266 -15.99 0.83 19.20
CA PRO A 266 -15.00 1.89 19.30
C PRO A 266 -14.92 2.72 18.00
N PRO A 267 -14.58 4.01 18.10
CA PRO A 267 -14.78 5.00 17.06
C PRO A 267 -13.89 4.77 15.84
N SER A 268 -14.53 4.97 14.70
CA SER A 268 -14.05 4.93 13.32
C SER A 268 -12.80 5.77 13.02
N LEU A 269 -11.73 5.10 12.57
CA LEU A 269 -10.61 5.67 11.80
C LEU A 269 -11.02 6.11 10.36
N ARG A 270 -12.32 6.15 10.04
CA ARG A 270 -12.84 6.58 8.72
C ARG A 270 -12.83 8.10 8.51
N ALA A 271 -12.54 8.91 9.54
CA ALA A 271 -12.67 10.36 9.44
C ALA A 271 -11.43 11.10 8.90
N VAL A 272 -10.27 10.44 8.75
CA VAL A 272 -9.01 11.12 8.35
C VAL A 272 -8.64 10.89 6.87
N LEU A 273 -9.22 9.88 6.20
CA LEU A 273 -8.81 9.48 4.83
C LEU A 273 -9.70 10.04 3.69
N ASN A 274 -10.82 10.71 4.00
CA ASN A 274 -11.79 11.19 2.97
C ASN A 274 -11.90 12.71 2.86
N ARG A 275 -10.79 13.43 2.66
CA ARG A 275 -10.83 14.79 2.08
C ARG A 275 -9.91 14.88 0.87
N GLN A 276 -10.46 14.47 -0.26
CA GLN A 276 -9.96 14.83 -1.58
C GLN A 276 -10.54 16.22 -1.93
N PRO A 277 -9.75 17.21 -2.39
CA PRO A 277 -10.31 18.44 -2.93
C PRO A 277 -10.95 18.15 -4.30
N SER A 278 -12.25 18.38 -4.38
CA SER A 278 -13.02 18.32 -5.63
C SER A 278 -12.52 19.38 -6.60
N HIS A 279 -11.86 18.99 -7.69
CA HIS A 279 -11.68 19.87 -8.84
C HIS A 279 -13.04 20.07 -9.55
N PRO A 280 -13.46 21.31 -9.85
CA PRO A 280 -14.66 21.54 -10.63
C PRO A 280 -14.45 21.07 -12.07
N ARG A 281 -15.37 20.23 -12.52
CA ARG A 281 -15.52 19.72 -13.87
C ARG A 281 -15.89 20.89 -14.79
N GLU A 282 -14.93 21.32 -15.61
CA GLU A 282 -15.15 22.31 -16.66
C GLU A 282 -16.22 21.78 -17.63
N ALA A 283 -17.35 22.46 -17.70
CA ALA A 283 -18.45 22.12 -18.59
C ALA A 283 -18.06 22.50 -20.02
N ALA A 284 -17.79 21.49 -20.84
CA ALA A 284 -17.72 21.67 -22.29
C ALA A 284 -19.09 22.13 -22.81
N SER A 285 -19.18 23.38 -23.23
CA SER A 285 -20.34 23.93 -23.95
C SER A 285 -20.54 23.17 -25.27
N PRO A 286 -21.79 22.86 -25.66
CA PRO A 286 -22.07 22.16 -26.91
C PRO A 286 -21.82 23.07 -28.12
N VAL A 287 -20.97 22.59 -29.04
CA VAL A 287 -20.76 23.19 -30.36
C VAL A 287 -22.05 23.04 -31.17
N GLN A 288 -22.80 24.14 -31.33
CA GLN A 288 -23.88 24.23 -32.31
C GLN A 288 -23.28 24.35 -33.71
N SER A 289 -23.62 23.38 -34.56
CA SER A 289 -23.36 23.41 -35.99
C SER A 289 -24.27 24.44 -36.66
N ALA A 290 -23.69 25.47 -37.29
CA ALA A 290 -24.39 26.35 -38.21
C ALA A 290 -23.76 26.25 -39.60
N GLN A 291 -24.53 25.74 -40.56
CA GLN A 291 -24.22 25.70 -41.99
C GLN A 291 -24.18 27.12 -42.61
N PRO A 292 -23.49 27.29 -43.75
CA PRO A 292 -23.13 28.59 -44.29
C PRO A 292 -24.29 29.24 -45.07
N ARG A 293 -24.44 30.57 -44.91
CA ARG A 293 -25.08 31.43 -45.91
C ARG A 293 -24.07 32.47 -46.38
N ALA A 294 -23.55 32.26 -47.58
CA ALA A 294 -22.99 33.32 -48.39
C ALA A 294 -24.05 33.71 -49.43
N ALA A 295 -24.40 35.00 -49.48
CA ALA A 295 -24.59 35.78 -50.71
C ALA A 295 -25.34 37.09 -50.42
N HIS A 296 -24.67 38.19 -50.78
CA HIS A 296 -25.18 39.52 -51.12
C HIS A 296 -25.81 40.33 -49.96
N ASP A 297 -25.63 41.65 -49.83
CA ASP A 297 -25.38 42.66 -50.86
C ASP A 297 -24.81 43.96 -50.24
N LEU A 298 -24.28 44.79 -51.13
CA LEU A 298 -23.64 46.09 -51.08
C LEU A 298 -24.22 47.16 -50.12
N GLY A 299 -23.35 48.06 -49.62
CA GLY A 299 -23.80 49.41 -49.29
C GLY A 299 -22.89 50.28 -48.41
N ARG A 300 -21.95 50.98 -49.06
CA ARG A 300 -21.15 52.16 -48.64
C ARG A 300 -19.96 51.98 -47.73
#